data_AF-W1X1G1-F1
#
_entry.id   AF-W1X1G1-F1
#
_cell.length_a   1.000
_cell.length_b   1.000
_cell.length_c   1.000
_cell.angle_alpha   90.00
_cell.angle_beta   90.00
_cell.angle_gamma   90.00
#
_symmetry.space_group_name_H-M   'P 1'
#
loop_
_entity.id
_entity.type
_entity.pdbx_description
1 polymer ?
#
loop_
_entity_poly.entity_id
_entity_poly.type
_entity_poly.pdbx_seq_one_letter_code
_entity_poly.pdbx_strand_id
1 'polypeptide(L)'
;MQRSRLDVWRHFLQPAGISPSLKSVDNTLLLIQMVAARMGIAALPHWVVESFERQGLVVTKTLGEGLWSRLYAAVRDGEQRQPITEAFIRSARNHACDHLPFVKSAERPTYDAPTV
;
A
#
# COMPACT_ATOMS: atom_id res chain seq x y z
N MET A 1 -9.59 -8.42 -12.54
CA MET A 1 -9.54 -7.62 -11.30
C MET A 1 -10.70 -6.64 -11.30
N GLN A 2 -11.52 -6.60 -10.24
CA GLN A 2 -12.59 -5.61 -10.10
C GLN A 2 -11.97 -4.23 -9.79
N ARG A 3 -12.21 -3.21 -10.64
CA ARG A 3 -11.57 -1.88 -10.54
C ARG A 3 -11.72 -1.23 -9.16
N SER A 4 -12.85 -1.46 -8.49
CA SER A 4 -13.14 -0.93 -7.15
C SER A 4 -12.22 -1.43 -6.04
N ARG A 5 -11.44 -2.50 -6.26
CA ARG A 5 -10.45 -3.00 -5.28
C ARG A 5 -9.13 -2.24 -5.30
N LEU A 6 -8.89 -1.39 -6.30
CA LEU A 6 -7.68 -0.58 -6.39
C LEU A 6 -7.90 0.72 -5.62
N ASP A 7 -7.04 1.01 -4.64
CA ASP A 7 -7.17 2.23 -3.84
C ASP A 7 -7.09 3.50 -4.69
N VAL A 8 -6.19 3.54 -5.68
CA VAL A 8 -6.11 4.67 -6.63
C VAL A 8 -7.41 4.86 -7.41
N TRP A 9 -8.12 3.77 -7.71
CA TRP A 9 -9.41 3.88 -8.38
C TRP A 9 -10.47 4.43 -7.43
N ARG A 10 -10.61 3.82 -6.25
CA ARG A 10 -11.66 4.15 -5.27
C ARG A 10 -11.50 5.55 -4.68
N HIS A 11 -10.27 5.96 -4.40
CA HIS A 11 -9.99 7.16 -3.61
C HIS A 11 -9.46 8.34 -4.42
N PHE A 12 -9.10 8.16 -5.68
CA PHE A 12 -8.53 9.23 -6.51
C PHE A 12 -9.27 9.39 -7.85
N LEU A 13 -9.34 8.34 -8.67
CA LEU A 13 -9.92 8.44 -10.03
C LEU A 13 -11.45 8.53 -10.03
N GLN A 14 -12.12 7.67 -9.23
CA GLN A 14 -13.58 7.61 -9.19
C GLN A 14 -14.22 8.91 -8.65
N PRO A 15 -13.75 9.52 -7.54
CA PRO A 15 -14.27 10.81 -7.07
C PRO A 15 -14.09 11.95 -8.09
N ALA A 16 -13.05 11.87 -8.92
CA ALA A 16 -12.80 12.84 -9.99
C ALA A 16 -13.61 12.56 -11.28
N GLY A 17 -14.37 11.47 -11.34
CA GLY A 17 -15.10 11.06 -12.55
C GLY A 17 -14.19 10.63 -13.72
N ILE A 18 -12.93 10.29 -13.46
CA ILE A 18 -11.94 9.95 -14.48
C ILE A 18 -11.85 8.43 -14.65
N SER A 19 -11.87 7.95 -15.90
CA SER A 19 -11.78 6.52 -16.22
C SER A 19 -10.77 6.26 -17.35
N PRO A 20 -9.47 6.14 -17.04
CA PRO A 20 -8.44 5.88 -18.05
C PRO A 20 -8.49 4.44 -18.55
N SER A 21 -7.86 4.18 -19.70
CA SER A 21 -7.59 2.82 -20.17
C SER A 21 -6.61 2.11 -19.24
N LEU A 22 -6.95 0.91 -18.78
CA LEU A 22 -6.11 0.11 -17.89
C LEU A 22 -5.45 -1.03 -18.67
N LYS A 23 -4.17 -1.26 -18.39
CA LYS A 23 -3.43 -2.43 -18.88
C LYS A 23 -3.10 -3.36 -17.71
N SER A 24 -3.46 -4.63 -17.84
CA SER A 24 -3.03 -5.66 -16.90
C SER A 24 -1.58 -6.02 -17.18
N VAL A 25 -0.78 -6.17 -16.13
CA VAL A 25 0.61 -6.60 -16.19
C VAL A 25 0.83 -7.66 -15.13
N ASP A 26 1.53 -8.73 -15.48
CA ASP A 26 1.56 -9.95 -14.67
C ASP A 26 2.40 -9.84 -13.39
N ASN A 27 3.40 -8.95 -13.38
CA ASN A 27 4.21 -8.71 -12.20
C ASN A 27 4.70 -7.26 -12.11
N THR A 28 5.07 -6.87 -10.90
CA THR A 28 5.50 -5.51 -10.56
C THR A 28 6.79 -5.10 -11.29
N LEU A 29 7.74 -6.01 -11.47
CA LEU A 29 9.01 -5.71 -12.14
C LEU A 29 8.77 -5.33 -13.60
N LEU A 30 7.98 -6.12 -14.33
CA LEU A 30 7.60 -5.84 -15.70
C LEU A 30 6.82 -4.52 -15.77
N LEU A 31 5.89 -4.28 -14.85
CA LEU A 31 5.15 -3.01 -14.80
C LEU A 31 6.09 -1.81 -14.65
N ILE A 32 7.11 -1.89 -13.80
CA ILE A 32 8.11 -0.82 -13.65
C ILE A 32 8.96 -0.67 -14.92
N GLN A 33 9.40 -1.78 -15.53
CA GLN A 33 10.13 -1.75 -16.82
C GLN A 33 9.30 -1.08 -17.92
N MET A 34 7.99 -1.34 -17.96
CA MET A 34 7.08 -0.71 -18.91
C MET A 34 6.96 0.80 -18.69
N VAL A 35 6.90 1.24 -17.43
CA VAL A 35 6.88 2.68 -17.08
C VAL A 35 8.21 3.34 -17.48
N ALA A 36 9.35 2.70 -17.18
CA ALA A 36 10.67 3.18 -17.58
C ALA A 36 10.80 3.30 -19.12
N ALA A 37 10.19 2.37 -19.85
CA ALA A 37 10.09 2.40 -21.32
C ALA A 37 9.03 3.37 -21.87
N ARG A 38 8.44 4.23 -21.02
CA ARG A 38 7.43 5.24 -21.39
C ARG A 38 6.15 4.67 -22.00
N MET A 39 5.81 3.42 -21.67
CA MET A 39 4.60 2.75 -22.16
C MET A 39 3.35 3.01 -21.29
N GLY A 40 3.45 3.95 -20.34
CA GLY A 40 2.35 4.33 -19.47
C GLY A 40 2.84 4.84 -18.12
N ILE A 41 1.90 4.95 -17.18
CA ILE A 41 2.14 5.29 -15.78
C ILE A 41 1.55 4.21 -14.88
N ALA A 42 2.02 4.12 -13.64
CA ALA A 42 1.48 3.22 -12.65
C ALA A 42 1.38 3.90 -11.28
N ALA A 43 0.43 3.43 -10.46
CA ALA A 43 0.33 3.80 -9.05
C ALA A 43 0.77 2.60 -8.20
N LEU A 44 1.86 2.77 -7.46
CA LEU A 44 2.44 1.77 -6.57
C LEU A 44 2.75 2.41 -5.21
N PRO A 45 2.80 1.62 -4.11
CA PRO A 45 3.34 2.10 -2.85
C PRO A 45 4.79 2.59 -3.01
N HIS A 46 5.17 3.68 -2.32
CA HIS A 46 6.50 4.27 -2.50
C HIS A 46 7.65 3.29 -2.20
N TRP A 47 7.51 2.48 -1.15
CA TRP A 47 8.51 1.46 -0.79
C TRP A 47 8.74 0.40 -1.88
N VAL A 48 7.83 0.22 -2.84
CA VAL A 48 8.02 -0.69 -3.99
C VAL A 48 8.95 -0.10 -5.04
N VAL A 49 8.90 1.23 -5.23
CA VAL A 49 9.55 1.93 -6.35
C VAL A 49 10.84 2.63 -5.96
N GLU A 50 11.11 2.79 -4.65
CA GLU A 50 12.27 3.52 -4.11
C GLU A 50 13.59 3.11 -4.76
N SER A 51 13.87 1.81 -4.86
CA SER A 51 15.13 1.31 -5.41
C SER A 51 15.30 1.64 -6.90
N PHE A 52 14.21 1.69 -7.66
CA PHE A 52 14.21 2.02 -9.09
C PHE A 52 14.29 3.53 -9.32
N GLU A 53 13.66 4.31 -8.45
CA GLU A 53 13.80 5.78 -8.44
C GLU A 53 15.23 6.20 -8.14
N ARG A 54 15.89 5.58 -7.14
CA ARG A 54 17.31 5.83 -6.83
C ARG A 54 18.26 5.51 -8.00
N GLN A 55 17.88 4.58 -8.87
CA GLN A 55 18.63 4.25 -10.09
C GLN A 55 18.32 5.20 -11.27
N GLY A 56 17.38 6.13 -11.11
CA GLY A 56 16.94 7.04 -12.18
C GLY A 56 16.10 6.37 -13.27
N LEU A 57 15.58 5.16 -13.04
CA LEU A 57 14.79 4.41 -14.01
C LEU A 57 13.36 4.97 -14.13
N VAL A 58 12.84 5.52 -13.03
CA VAL A 58 11.51 6.12 -12.94
C VAL A 58 11.55 7.35 -12.05
N VAL A 59 10.55 8.22 -12.19
CA VAL A 59 10.33 9.36 -11.29
C VAL A 59 8.99 9.16 -10.60
N THR A 60 8.93 9.34 -9.28
CA THR A 60 7.67 9.28 -8.54
C THR A 60 7.01 10.66 -8.42
N LYS A 61 5.68 10.67 -8.36
CA LYS A 61 4.86 11.87 -8.16
C LYS A 61 3.73 11.57 -7.19
N THR A 62 3.46 12.51 -6.30
CA THR A 62 2.35 12.41 -5.34
C THR A 62 1.01 12.56 -6.05
N LEU A 63 0.03 11.74 -5.67
CA LEU A 63 -1.35 11.83 -6.15
C LEU A 63 -2.13 12.85 -5.32
N GLY A 64 -2.32 14.08 -5.82
CA GLY A 64 -2.97 15.16 -5.04
C GLY A 64 -2.26 15.39 -3.70
N GLU A 65 -3.03 15.37 -2.61
CA GLU A 65 -2.52 15.46 -1.23
C GLU A 65 -1.86 14.16 -0.71
N GLY A 66 -1.76 13.14 -1.56
CA GLY A 66 -1.25 11.81 -1.23
C GLY A 66 -2.36 10.79 -1.01
N LEU A 67 -2.01 9.51 -1.22
CA LEU A 67 -2.92 8.38 -1.03
C LEU A 67 -2.32 7.41 -0.02
N TRP A 68 -3.01 7.22 1.10
CA TRP A 68 -2.62 6.26 2.15
C TRP A 68 -3.54 5.04 2.12
N SER A 69 -2.93 3.86 2.00
CA SER A 69 -3.61 2.57 2.08
C SER A 69 -3.33 1.89 3.42
N ARG A 70 -4.33 1.20 3.97
CA ARG A 70 -4.19 0.43 5.22
C ARG A 70 -4.12 -1.05 4.92
N LEU A 71 -3.05 -1.70 5.38
CA LEU A 71 -2.95 -3.16 5.41
C LEU A 71 -3.54 -3.70 6.71
N TYR A 72 -4.22 -4.84 6.62
CA TYR A 72 -4.86 -5.51 7.74
C TYR A 72 -4.34 -6.95 7.84
N ALA A 73 -4.16 -7.41 9.07
CA ALA A 73 -4.01 -8.83 9.37
C ALA A 73 -5.37 -9.38 9.80
N ALA A 74 -5.93 -10.32 9.04
CA ALA A 74 -7.16 -11.00 9.38
C ALA A 74 -6.85 -12.36 10.02
N VAL A 75 -7.52 -12.66 11.13
CA VAL A 75 -7.38 -13.90 11.90
C VAL A 75 -8.76 -14.53 12.05
N ARG A 76 -8.83 -15.87 12.15
CA ARG A 76 -10.09 -16.55 12.41
C ARG A 76 -10.58 -16.26 13.82
N ASP A 77 -11.90 -16.29 14.00
CA ASP A 77 -12.49 -16.23 15.32
C ASP A 77 -12.06 -17.44 16.16
N GLY A 78 -11.66 -17.18 17.40
CA GLY A 78 -11.07 -18.16 18.32
C GLY A 78 -9.54 -18.25 18.26
N GLU A 79 -8.90 -17.79 17.18
CA GLU A 79 -7.44 -17.83 17.02
C GLU A 79 -6.74 -16.51 17.39
N GLN A 80 -7.51 -15.47 17.76
CA GLN A 80 -6.97 -14.13 17.99
C GLN A 80 -5.95 -14.06 19.14
N ARG A 81 -6.01 -15.04 20.06
CA ARG A 81 -5.14 -15.12 21.24
C ARG A 81 -4.02 -16.14 21.11
N GLN A 82 -3.82 -16.73 19.92
CA GLN A 82 -2.70 -17.63 19.72
C GLN A 82 -1.38 -16.85 19.78
N PRO A 83 -0.44 -17.21 20.70
CA PRO A 83 0.80 -16.45 20.89
C PRO A 83 1.63 -16.30 19.60
N ILE A 84 1.62 -17.34 18.74
CA ILE A 84 2.32 -17.32 17.46
C ILE A 84 1.74 -16.29 16.49
N THR A 85 0.41 -16.20 16.40
CA THR A 85 -0.30 -15.25 15.53
C THR A 85 -0.05 -13.82 15.97
N GLU A 86 -0.15 -13.55 17.28
CA GLU A 86 0.13 -12.23 17.84
C GLU A 86 1.59 -11.83 17.62
N ALA A 87 2.54 -12.73 17.89
CA ALA A 87 3.96 -12.49 17.70
C ALA A 87 4.30 -12.21 16.23
N PHE A 88 3.70 -12.96 15.30
CA PHE A 88 3.89 -12.75 13.86
C PHE A 88 3.37 -11.37 13.42
N ILE A 89 2.15 -11.01 13.79
CA ILE A 89 1.54 -9.71 13.42
C ILE A 89 2.38 -8.55 13.96
N ARG A 90 2.82 -8.65 15.23
CA ARG A 90 3.69 -7.64 15.85
C ARG A 90 5.04 -7.55 15.13
N SER A 91 5.68 -8.68 14.86
CA SER A 91 6.98 -8.72 14.17
C SER A 91 6.88 -8.14 12.76
N ALA A 92 5.89 -8.56 11.97
CA ALA A 92 5.69 -8.08 10.61
C ALA A 92 5.41 -6.56 10.59
N ARG A 93 4.61 -6.05 11.53
CA ARG A 93 4.34 -4.61 11.67
C ARG A 93 5.61 -3.83 11.99
N ASN A 94 6.35 -4.25 13.01
CA ASN A 94 7.57 -3.56 13.43
C ASN A 94 8.58 -3.57 12.29
N HIS A 95 8.84 -4.75 11.70
CA HIS A 95 9.74 -4.88 10.56
C HIS A 95 9.34 -3.94 9.41
N ALA A 96 8.05 -3.85 9.07
CA ALA A 96 7.59 -2.96 8.01
C ALA A 96 7.78 -1.47 8.36
N CYS A 97 7.53 -1.05 9.61
CA CYS A 97 7.72 0.34 10.03
C CYS A 97 9.20 0.72 10.13
N ASP A 98 10.06 -0.23 10.51
CA ASP A 98 11.49 0.00 10.71
C ASP A 98 12.27 0.03 9.38
N HIS A 99 11.83 -0.73 8.37
CA HIS A 99 12.61 -0.96 7.15
C HIS A 99 11.97 -0.43 5.86
N LEU A 100 10.69 -0.07 5.85
CA LEU A 100 10.04 0.45 4.63
C LEU A 100 9.81 1.96 4.73
N PRO A 101 10.22 2.74 3.73
CA PRO A 101 9.98 4.18 3.73
C PRO A 101 8.49 4.48 3.63
N PHE A 102 8.06 5.54 4.31
CA PHE A 102 6.67 6.01 4.31
C PHE A 102 5.64 4.94 4.74
N VAL A 103 6.03 4.04 5.63
CA VAL A 103 5.13 3.12 6.33
C VAL A 103 5.00 3.56 7.78
N LYS A 104 3.78 3.55 8.31
CA LYS A 104 3.48 3.94 9.69
C LYS A 104 2.55 2.93 10.35
N SER A 105 2.69 2.75 11.67
CA SER A 105 1.76 1.93 12.44
C SER A 105 0.34 2.47 12.29
N ALA A 106 -0.60 1.56 12.05
CA ALA A 106 -2.02 1.86 11.94
C ALA A 106 -2.77 1.71 13.27
N GLU A 107 -2.05 1.47 14.38
CA GLU A 107 -2.62 1.42 15.72
C GLU A 107 -3.37 2.73 16.00
N ARG A 108 -4.63 2.60 16.44
CA ARG A 108 -5.29 3.71 17.10
C ARG A 108 -4.58 3.91 18.45
N PRO A 109 -4.34 5.16 18.91
CA PRO A 109 -3.95 5.38 20.29
C PRO A 109 -5.00 4.70 21.17
N THR A 110 -4.58 3.76 22.02
CA THR A 110 -5.41 3.20 23.08
C THR A 110 -5.60 4.29 24.13
N TYR A 111 -6.49 5.22 23.85
CA TYR A 111 -7.09 6.10 24.84
C TYR A 111 -8.59 5.86 24.76
N ASP A 112 -9.03 4.79 25.46
CA ASP A 112 -10.39 4.63 25.98
C ASP A 112 -10.45 3.37 26.85
N ALA A 113 -9.85 3.49 28.04
CA ALA A 113 -10.32 2.88 29.29
C ALA A 113 -9.68 3.67 30.46
N PRO A 114 -10.42 4.15 31.48
CA PRO A 114 -11.86 4.07 31.74
C PRO A 114 -12.54 5.47 31.70
N THR A 115 -13.87 5.50 31.53
CA THR A 115 -14.70 6.58 32.10
C THR A 115 -15.81 5.92 32.92
N VAL A 116 -15.75 6.18 34.23
CA VAL A 116 -16.74 5.98 35.33
C VAL A 116 -17.77 4.88 35.17
#